data_AF-A0A0F9G6A4-F1
#
_entry.id   AF-A0A0F9G6A4-F1
#
_cell.length_a   1.000
_cell.length_b   1.000
_cell.length_c   1.000
_cell.angle_alpha   90.00
_cell.angle_beta   90.00
_cell.angle_gamma   90.00
#
_symmetry.space_group_name_H-M   'P 1'
#
loop_
_entity.id
_entity.type
_entity.pdbx_description
1 polymer ?
#
loop_
_entity_poly.entity_id
_entity_poly.type
_entity_poly.pdbx_seq_one_letter_code
_entity_poly.pdbx_strand_id
1 'polypeptide(L)'
;MGRKTFISDLIPRGISGVYKITNPVNGKFYIGSADDIRVRWQAHRYNLLIRKIVNTHFSCALEKYGLENFSWEILEEIDLSGVEDKKHKRLFLKYLEQHYLDTLMPWNPDIGYNCNPKAYSCLGRKQTGKAAAGVPRLNRRGISTVQGGMNVKGSGNSKSKLCLFTNPNGETFEARGLNYFCELNNLNNGAMAAIARGTYRSGTKFSKFYKGWTVEYIELQDDKTKFAVL
;
A
#
# COMPACT_ATOMS: atom_id res chain seq x y z
N MET A 1 30.51 4.99 -29.60
CA MET A 1 29.61 4.04 -28.91
C MET A 1 28.65 4.86 -28.06
N GLY A 2 27.41 5.08 -28.52
CA GLY A 2 26.45 5.95 -27.84
C GLY A 2 26.06 5.39 -26.46
N ARG A 3 26.11 6.22 -25.42
CA ARG A 3 25.63 5.86 -24.08
C ARG A 3 24.14 5.53 -24.21
N LYS A 4 23.74 4.26 -24.02
CA LYS A 4 22.32 3.92 -23.91
C LYS A 4 21.77 4.63 -22.68
N THR A 5 20.95 5.66 -22.87
CA THR A 5 20.26 6.34 -21.77
C THR A 5 19.28 5.35 -21.16
N PHE A 6 19.48 4.95 -19.90
CA PHE A 6 18.55 4.05 -19.23
C PHE A 6 17.42 4.86 -18.60
N ILE A 7 16.24 4.24 -18.47
CA ILE A 7 15.12 4.83 -17.72
C ILE A 7 15.55 5.26 -16.31
N SER A 8 16.46 4.53 -15.66
CA SER A 8 17.03 4.90 -14.35
C SER A 8 17.78 6.23 -14.34
N ASP A 9 18.23 6.70 -15.50
CA ASP A 9 18.95 7.97 -15.63
C ASP A 9 17.98 9.15 -15.80
N LEU A 10 16.72 8.87 -16.17
CA LEU A 10 15.64 9.85 -16.24
C LEU A 10 14.95 10.06 -14.89
N ILE A 11 15.09 9.12 -13.94
CA ILE A 11 14.54 9.25 -12.58
C ILE A 11 15.48 10.16 -11.77
N PRO A 12 15.00 11.32 -11.26
CA PRO A 12 15.81 12.19 -10.43
C PRO A 12 16.26 11.49 -9.14
N ARG A 13 17.41 11.89 -8.59
CA ARG A 13 17.94 11.32 -7.35
C ARG A 13 17.23 11.93 -6.13
N GLY A 14 17.12 11.16 -5.05
CA GLY A 14 16.63 11.68 -3.78
C GLY A 14 15.11 11.91 -3.72
N ILE A 15 14.37 11.52 -4.76
CA ILE A 15 12.91 11.60 -4.74
C ILE A 15 12.35 10.42 -3.96
N SER A 16 11.68 10.73 -2.84
CA SER A 16 10.81 9.80 -2.12
C SER A 16 9.37 9.94 -2.60
N GLY A 17 8.59 8.86 -2.54
CA GLY A 17 7.17 8.95 -2.88
C GLY A 17 6.56 7.69 -3.47
N VAL A 18 5.45 7.86 -4.18
CA VAL A 18 4.73 6.81 -4.91
C VAL A 18 4.96 6.96 -6.40
N TYR A 19 5.23 5.84 -7.06
CA TYR A 19 5.48 5.78 -8.49
C TYR A 19 4.61 4.72 -9.16
N LYS A 20 4.40 4.89 -10.46
CA LYS A 20 3.70 3.96 -11.34
C LYS A 20 4.58 3.55 -12.51
N ILE A 21 4.50 2.27 -12.87
CA ILE A 21 5.24 1.68 -13.99
C ILE A 21 4.21 1.03 -14.91
N THR A 22 4.07 1.56 -16.13
CA THR A 22 3.03 1.16 -17.08
C THR A 22 3.63 0.39 -18.25
N ASN A 23 3.00 -0.73 -18.58
CA ASN A 23 3.27 -1.45 -19.82
C ASN A 23 2.42 -0.84 -20.95
N PRO A 24 3.02 -0.13 -21.91
CA PRO A 24 2.26 0.51 -22.99
C PRO A 24 1.60 -0.51 -23.94
N VAL A 25 2.07 -1.77 -23.97
CA VAL A 25 1.54 -2.81 -24.87
C VAL A 25 0.14 -3.26 -24.47
N ASN A 26 -0.18 -3.29 -23.17
CA ASN A 26 -1.47 -3.76 -22.68
C ASN A 26 -2.15 -2.82 -21.67
N GLY A 27 -1.54 -1.68 -21.38
CA GLY A 27 -2.07 -0.67 -20.45
C GLY A 27 -1.97 -1.05 -18.97
N LYS A 28 -1.51 -2.26 -18.61
CA LYS A 28 -1.41 -2.70 -17.22
C LYS A 28 -0.24 -2.00 -16.52
N PHE A 29 -0.35 -1.84 -15.21
CA PHE A 29 0.64 -1.08 -14.45
C PHE A 29 0.93 -1.66 -13.06
N TYR A 30 2.10 -1.28 -12.53
CA TYR A 30 2.56 -1.56 -11.17
C TYR A 30 2.65 -0.25 -10.38
N ILE A 31 2.19 -0.27 -9.13
CA ILE A 31 2.33 0.82 -8.15
C ILE A 31 3.32 0.41 -7.06
N GLY A 32 4.21 1.29 -6.67
CA GLY A 32 5.05 1.10 -5.50
C GLY A 32 5.43 2.41 -4.84
N SER A 33 5.86 2.34 -3.58
CA SER A 33 6.49 3.47 -2.90
C SER A 33 7.94 3.19 -2.52
N ALA A 34 8.73 4.25 -2.40
CA ALA A 34 10.14 4.20 -2.02
C ALA A 34 10.59 5.49 -1.33
N ASP A 35 11.61 5.35 -0.48
CA ASP A 35 12.40 6.45 0.07
C ASP A 35 13.33 7.05 -0.99
N ASP A 36 13.83 6.24 -1.91
CA ASP A 36 14.44 6.72 -3.15
C ASP A 36 13.93 5.85 -4.31
N ILE A 37 13.13 6.47 -5.17
CA ILE A 37 12.50 5.80 -6.32
C ILE A 37 13.56 5.28 -7.30
N ARG A 38 14.65 6.02 -7.52
CA ARG A 38 15.74 5.61 -8.40
C ARG A 38 16.44 4.37 -7.85
N VAL A 39 16.75 4.36 -6.55
CA VAL A 39 17.36 3.20 -5.87
C VAL A 39 16.43 1.98 -5.94
N ARG A 40 15.14 2.17 -5.68
CA ARG A 40 14.16 1.07 -5.79
C ARG A 40 14.08 0.51 -7.21
N TRP A 41 14.13 1.37 -8.22
CA TRP A 41 14.14 0.96 -9.61
C TRP A 41 15.40 0.17 -9.99
N GLN A 42 16.57 0.62 -9.53
CA GLN A 42 17.82 -0.12 -9.69
C GLN A 42 17.76 -1.49 -9.03
N ALA A 43 17.13 -1.60 -7.86
CA ALA A 43 16.91 -2.88 -7.18
C ALA A 43 16.02 -3.82 -8.01
N HIS A 44 14.93 -3.34 -8.59
CA HIS A 44 14.09 -4.13 -9.51
C HIS A 44 14.89 -4.64 -10.72
N ARG A 45 15.67 -3.76 -11.36
CA ARG A 45 16.58 -4.10 -12.46
C ARG A 45 17.56 -5.21 -12.09
N TYR A 46 18.28 -4.99 -10.99
CA TYR A 46 19.29 -5.94 -10.51
C TYR A 46 18.66 -7.28 -10.20
N ASN A 47 17.53 -7.30 -9.49
CA ASN A 47 16.86 -8.53 -9.11
C ASN A 47 16.32 -9.35 -10.30
N LEU A 48 15.91 -8.70 -11.40
CA LEU A 48 15.60 -9.37 -12.66
C LEU A 48 16.85 -9.99 -13.29
N LEU A 49 17.95 -9.22 -13.35
CA LEU A 49 19.22 -9.66 -13.95
C LEU A 49 19.75 -10.93 -13.28
N ILE A 50 19.72 -10.97 -11.94
CA ILE A 50 20.20 -12.13 -11.18
C ILE A 50 19.13 -13.23 -11.00
N ARG A 51 17.97 -13.12 -11.68
CA ARG A 51 16.82 -14.05 -11.59
C ARG A 51 16.41 -14.38 -10.15
N LYS A 52 16.63 -13.46 -9.20
CA LYS A 52 16.42 -13.70 -7.76
C LYS A 52 14.97 -13.44 -7.33
N ILE A 53 14.19 -12.66 -8.10
CA ILE A 53 12.79 -12.42 -7.78
C ILE A 53 11.92 -13.65 -8.13
N VAL A 54 11.22 -14.10 -7.09
CA VAL A 54 10.20 -15.14 -7.10
C VAL A 54 9.05 -14.73 -8.02
N ASN A 55 8.91 -15.40 -9.17
CA ASN A 55 7.68 -15.62 -9.97
C ASN A 55 6.46 -14.70 -9.69
N THR A 56 6.61 -13.38 -9.77
CA THR A 56 5.50 -12.41 -9.64
C THR A 56 4.97 -12.03 -11.01
N HIS A 57 3.68 -11.67 -11.07
CA HIS A 57 3.06 -11.18 -12.30
C HIS A 57 3.87 -10.02 -12.92
N PHE A 58 4.34 -9.09 -12.08
CA PHE A 58 5.19 -7.99 -12.51
C PHE A 58 6.53 -8.45 -13.11
N SER A 59 7.29 -9.31 -12.41
CA SER A 59 8.59 -9.78 -12.91
C SER A 59 8.45 -10.55 -14.23
N CYS A 60 7.40 -11.37 -14.37
CA CYS A 60 7.10 -12.07 -15.62
C CYS A 60 6.78 -11.10 -16.76
N ALA A 61 6.06 -10.02 -16.47
CA ALA A 61 5.77 -8.99 -17.47
C ALA A 61 7.05 -8.24 -17.90
N LEU A 62 7.93 -7.91 -16.96
CA LEU A 62 9.21 -7.27 -17.27
C LEU A 62 10.11 -8.16 -18.13
N GLU A 63 10.16 -9.48 -17.86
CA GLU A 63 10.90 -10.45 -18.68
C GLU A 63 10.26 -10.62 -20.06
N LYS A 64 8.93 -10.68 -20.15
CA LYS A 64 8.20 -10.87 -21.41
C LYS A 64 8.28 -9.67 -22.36
N TYR A 65 8.09 -8.46 -21.84
CA TYR A 65 7.97 -7.26 -22.67
C TYR A 65 9.25 -6.42 -22.72
N GLY A 66 10.28 -6.78 -21.94
CA GLY A 66 11.51 -5.98 -21.82
C GLY A 66 11.30 -4.79 -20.89
N LEU A 67 12.17 -4.64 -19.90
CA LEU A 67 12.05 -3.60 -18.88
C LEU A 67 12.13 -2.19 -19.47
N GLU A 68 12.95 -2.03 -20.50
CA GLU A 68 13.15 -0.79 -21.25
C GLU A 68 11.91 -0.30 -21.99
N ASN A 69 10.90 -1.16 -22.18
CA ASN A 69 9.67 -0.83 -22.88
C ASN A 69 8.55 -0.39 -21.92
N PHE A 70 8.80 -0.39 -20.61
CA PHE A 70 7.86 0.17 -19.64
C PHE A 70 8.08 1.67 -19.50
N SER A 71 6.98 2.41 -19.33
CA SER A 71 7.00 3.82 -18.94
C SER A 71 6.89 3.97 -17.43
N TRP A 72 7.35 5.09 -16.89
CA TRP A 72 7.26 5.39 -15.47
C TRP A 72 6.74 6.82 -15.26
N GLU A 73 6.07 7.02 -14.14
CA GLU A 73 5.59 8.32 -13.68
C GLU A 73 5.66 8.37 -12.15
N ILE A 74 5.96 9.54 -11.60
CA ILE A 74 5.81 9.82 -10.16
C ILE A 74 4.36 10.25 -9.96
N LEU A 75 3.63 9.51 -9.12
CA LEU A 75 2.26 9.85 -8.78
C LEU A 75 2.22 10.88 -7.65
N GLU A 76 3.15 10.75 -6.69
CA GLU A 76 3.21 11.63 -5.54
C GLU A 76 4.65 11.70 -5.03
N GLU A 77 5.23 12.90 -5.03
CA GLU A 77 6.53 13.19 -4.43
C GLU A 77 6.35 13.65 -2.98
N ILE A 78 7.18 13.13 -2.09
CA ILE A 78 7.11 13.39 -0.65
C ILE A 78 8.46 13.85 -0.14
N ASP A 79 8.47 14.99 0.54
CA ASP A 79 9.63 15.41 1.30
C ASP A 79 9.71 14.62 2.63
N LEU A 80 10.73 13.77 2.75
CA LEU A 80 11.05 13.00 3.95
C LEU A 80 12.30 13.51 4.67
N SER A 81 12.81 14.69 4.31
CA SER A 81 14.04 15.26 4.89
C SER A 81 13.91 15.52 6.40
N GLY A 82 12.76 16.01 6.85
CA GLY A 82 12.47 16.30 8.26
C GLY A 82 12.05 15.10 9.13
N VAL A 83 11.92 13.90 8.55
CA VAL A 83 11.56 12.70 9.30
C VAL A 83 12.84 11.93 9.62
N GLU A 84 13.17 11.72 10.89
CA GLU A 84 14.38 10.95 11.25
C GLU A 84 14.09 9.46 11.40
N ASP A 85 12.90 9.11 11.91
CA ASP A 85 12.56 7.72 12.15
C ASP A 85 12.25 6.95 10.85
N LYS A 86 13.11 5.99 10.54
CA LYS A 86 12.98 5.07 9.40
C LYS A 86 11.67 4.28 9.45
N LYS A 87 11.16 3.92 10.64
CA LYS A 87 9.89 3.21 10.77
C LYS A 87 8.74 4.09 10.32
N HIS A 88 8.68 5.35 10.79
CA HIS A 88 7.68 6.33 10.36
C HIS A 88 7.75 6.59 8.85
N LYS A 89 8.94 6.81 8.26
CA LYS A 89 9.08 6.95 6.79
C LYS A 89 8.47 5.79 6.03
N ARG A 90 8.85 4.56 6.41
CA ARG A 90 8.38 3.35 5.74
C ARG A 90 6.88 3.17 5.88
N LEU A 91 6.34 3.43 7.06
CA LEU A 91 4.90 3.42 7.26
C LEU A 91 4.24 4.45 6.35
N PHE A 92 4.72 5.70 6.31
CA PHE A 92 4.10 6.80 5.55
C PHE A 92 4.01 6.49 4.07
N LEU A 93 5.14 6.09 3.48
CA LEU A 93 5.20 5.64 2.09
C LEU A 93 4.26 4.48 1.79
N LYS A 94 4.04 3.56 2.74
CA LYS A 94 3.14 2.43 2.55
C LYS A 94 1.67 2.81 2.59
N TYR A 95 1.32 3.84 3.35
CA TYR A 95 -0.02 4.41 3.35
C TYR A 95 -0.38 5.08 2.04
N LEU A 96 0.55 5.87 1.50
CA LEU A 96 0.37 6.46 0.18
C LEU A 96 0.27 5.37 -0.89
N GLU A 97 1.15 4.36 -0.87
CA GLU A 97 1.02 3.19 -1.77
C GLU A 97 -0.38 2.57 -1.67
N GLN A 98 -0.91 2.36 -0.45
CA GLN A 98 -2.23 1.78 -0.25
C GLN A 98 -3.35 2.64 -0.83
N HIS A 99 -3.28 3.97 -0.73
CA HIS A 99 -4.25 4.88 -1.33
C HIS A 99 -4.39 4.64 -2.84
N TYR A 100 -3.27 4.49 -3.55
CA TYR A 100 -3.27 4.19 -4.98
C TYR A 100 -3.65 2.74 -5.29
N LEU A 101 -3.29 1.77 -4.45
CA LEU A 101 -3.73 0.38 -4.62
C LEU A 101 -5.25 0.22 -4.50
N ASP A 102 -5.88 0.97 -3.58
CA ASP A 102 -7.32 0.95 -3.37
C ASP A 102 -8.06 1.67 -4.50
N THR A 103 -7.50 2.78 -4.99
CA THR A 103 -8.13 3.62 -6.02
C THR A 103 -7.97 3.03 -7.42
N LEU A 104 -6.78 2.55 -7.76
CA LEU A 104 -6.44 2.09 -9.12
C LEU A 104 -6.52 0.57 -9.29
N MET A 105 -6.66 -0.17 -8.18
CA MET A 105 -6.81 -1.63 -8.17
C MET A 105 -5.79 -2.42 -9.03
N PRO A 106 -4.49 -2.07 -9.06
CA PRO A 106 -3.49 -2.74 -9.92
C PRO A 106 -3.17 -4.18 -9.49
N TRP A 107 -3.79 -4.65 -8.42
CA TRP A 107 -3.72 -6.04 -7.96
C TRP A 107 -4.72 -6.96 -8.66
N ASN A 108 -5.72 -6.39 -9.34
CA ASN A 108 -6.57 -7.14 -10.26
C ASN A 108 -5.73 -7.53 -11.49
N PRO A 109 -5.59 -8.83 -11.82
CA PRO A 109 -4.80 -9.28 -12.97
C PRO A 109 -5.20 -8.67 -14.30
N ASP A 110 -6.46 -8.24 -14.46
CA ASP A 110 -6.94 -7.58 -15.67
C ASP A 110 -6.51 -6.11 -15.76
N ILE A 111 -6.19 -5.49 -14.62
CA ILE A 111 -5.85 -4.06 -14.51
C ILE A 111 -4.34 -3.85 -14.35
N GLY A 112 -3.64 -4.68 -13.57
CA GLY A 112 -2.27 -4.38 -13.19
C GLY A 112 -1.39 -5.56 -12.76
N TYR A 113 -0.24 -5.21 -12.21
CA TYR A 113 0.85 -6.13 -11.89
C TYR A 113 1.13 -6.30 -10.39
N ASN A 114 0.48 -5.51 -9.51
CA ASN A 114 0.66 -5.68 -8.07
C ASN A 114 0.18 -7.06 -7.64
N CYS A 115 0.95 -7.72 -6.78
CA CYS A 115 0.64 -9.09 -6.39
C CYS A 115 -0.42 -9.20 -5.28
N ASN A 116 -0.62 -8.11 -4.52
CA ASN A 116 -1.49 -8.05 -3.37
C ASN A 116 -2.28 -6.73 -3.34
N PRO A 117 -3.52 -6.74 -2.82
CA PRO A 117 -4.30 -5.53 -2.59
C PRO A 117 -3.78 -4.68 -1.44
N LYS A 118 -2.86 -5.21 -0.63
CA LYS A 118 -2.28 -4.50 0.51
C LYS A 118 -0.81 -4.22 0.29
N ALA A 119 -0.37 -3.01 0.57
CA ALA A 119 1.02 -2.58 0.45
C ALA A 119 1.97 -3.26 1.47
N TYR A 120 1.40 -3.76 2.58
CA TYR A 120 2.14 -4.14 3.79
C TYR A 120 2.40 -5.64 4.00
N SER A 121 1.81 -6.56 3.22
CA SER A 121 2.08 -7.99 3.45
C SER A 121 1.72 -8.93 2.28
N CYS A 122 2.44 -10.05 2.20
CA CYS A 122 2.05 -11.27 1.47
C CYS A 122 1.12 -12.18 2.31
N LEU A 123 0.85 -11.82 3.57
CA LEU A 123 -0.03 -12.54 4.48
C LEU A 123 -1.48 -12.23 4.12
N GLY A 124 -2.15 -13.19 3.48
CA GLY A 124 -3.56 -13.07 3.07
C GLY A 124 -3.88 -13.65 1.70
N ARG A 125 -2.89 -14.08 0.91
CA ARG A 125 -3.17 -14.93 -0.26
C ARG A 125 -3.62 -16.30 0.25
N LYS A 126 -4.88 -16.66 0.04
CA LYS A 126 -5.17 -18.07 -0.24
C LYS A 126 -4.37 -18.38 -1.50
N GLN A 127 -3.42 -19.30 -1.42
CA GLN A 127 -2.80 -19.86 -2.62
C GLN A 127 -3.96 -20.35 -3.49
N THR A 128 -4.29 -19.62 -4.55
CA THR A 128 -5.21 -20.11 -5.58
C THR A 128 -4.45 -21.24 -6.27
N GLY A 129 -4.80 -22.46 -5.90
CA GLY A 129 -4.10 -23.66 -6.33
C GLY A 129 -4.05 -23.75 -7.85
N LYS A 130 -2.82 -23.80 -8.37
CA LYS A 130 -2.35 -24.87 -9.25
C LYS A 130 -0.90 -25.14 -8.83
N ALA A 131 -0.73 -26.07 -7.90
CA ALA A 131 0.55 -26.73 -7.74
C ALA A 131 0.84 -27.42 -9.08
N ALA A 132 1.76 -26.86 -9.87
CA ALA A 132 2.36 -27.60 -10.97
C ALA A 132 3.08 -28.79 -10.34
N ALA A 133 2.80 -29.97 -10.88
CA ALA A 133 3.24 -31.25 -10.39
C ALA A 133 4.77 -31.32 -10.15
N GLY A 134 5.13 -31.93 -9.02
CA GLY A 134 6.36 -32.72 -8.87
C GLY A 134 7.69 -31.98 -8.68
N VAL A 135 8.01 -31.59 -7.44
CA VAL A 135 9.34 -31.86 -6.83
C VAL A 135 9.15 -31.98 -5.29
N PRO A 136 9.50 -33.10 -4.63
CA PRO A 136 9.44 -33.19 -3.17
C PRO A 136 10.61 -32.41 -2.57
N ARG A 137 10.33 -31.32 -1.83
CA ARG A 137 11.35 -30.68 -0.99
C ARG A 137 11.34 -31.32 0.40
N LEU A 138 12.46 -31.99 0.69
CA LEU A 138 12.79 -32.66 1.94
C LEU A 138 12.60 -31.76 3.17
N ASN A 139 11.92 -32.33 4.15
CA ASN A 139 11.63 -31.75 5.46
C ASN A 139 12.89 -31.78 6.35
N ARG A 140 13.32 -30.64 6.89
CA ARG A 140 14.35 -30.60 7.95
C ARG A 140 13.85 -29.81 9.16
N ARG A 141 13.24 -30.59 10.07
CA ARG A 141 13.25 -30.50 11.53
C ARG A 141 12.96 -29.13 12.18
N GLY A 142 11.74 -29.05 12.74
CA GLY A 142 11.55 -28.85 14.17
C GLY A 142 11.50 -27.41 14.68
N ILE A 143 10.31 -26.96 15.05
CA ILE A 143 9.97 -26.35 16.36
C ILE A 143 8.44 -26.41 16.47
N SER A 144 7.95 -27.07 17.51
CA SER A 144 6.54 -27.12 17.87
C SER A 144 6.10 -25.76 18.42
N THR A 145 4.91 -25.29 18.07
CA THR A 145 4.23 -24.27 18.87
C THR A 145 2.71 -24.46 18.80
N VAL A 146 2.18 -24.90 19.94
CA VAL A 146 0.90 -24.56 20.58
C VAL A 146 -0.34 -24.42 19.70
N GLN A 147 -1.30 -25.30 19.96
CA GLN A 147 -2.72 -25.11 19.68
C GLN A 147 -3.20 -23.81 20.35
N GLY A 148 -3.66 -22.87 19.54
CA GLY A 148 -4.35 -21.65 19.97
C GLY A 148 -5.22 -21.17 18.83
N GLY A 149 -6.45 -21.66 18.75
CA GLY A 149 -7.42 -21.23 17.76
C GLY A 149 -7.73 -19.74 17.93
N MET A 150 -7.53 -18.96 16.88
CA MET A 150 -8.18 -17.66 16.72
C MET A 150 -8.88 -17.63 15.36
N ASN A 151 -10.20 -17.72 15.47
CA ASN A 151 -11.17 -17.60 14.41
C ASN A 151 -11.39 -16.10 14.15
N VAL A 152 -10.94 -15.53 13.03
CA VAL A 152 -11.45 -14.22 12.59
C VAL A 152 -11.51 -14.12 11.06
N LYS A 153 -12.76 -14.00 10.58
CA LYS A 153 -13.15 -13.57 9.23
C LYS A 153 -12.59 -12.18 8.92
N GLY A 154 -12.06 -11.96 7.71
CA GLY A 154 -11.60 -10.63 7.31
C GLY A 154 -11.22 -10.50 5.85
N SER A 155 -12.23 -10.60 4.97
CA SER A 155 -12.20 -10.11 3.60
C SER A 155 -11.61 -8.68 3.56
N GLY A 156 -10.61 -8.44 2.70
CA GLY A 156 -10.13 -7.09 2.40
C GLY A 156 -11.29 -6.30 1.80
N ASN A 157 -11.71 -5.23 2.47
CA ASN A 157 -12.94 -4.53 2.12
C ASN A 157 -12.56 -3.18 1.49
N SER A 158 -12.90 -2.98 0.22
CA SER A 158 -12.93 -1.69 -0.48
C SER A 158 -13.95 -0.68 0.12
N LYS A 159 -14.28 -0.81 1.41
CA LYS A 159 -15.33 -0.08 2.14
C LYS A 159 -14.81 0.72 3.35
N SER A 160 -13.50 0.85 3.52
CA SER A 160 -12.93 1.61 4.65
C SER A 160 -13.39 3.08 4.57
N LYS A 161 -14.14 3.54 5.58
CA LYS A 161 -14.70 4.89 5.64
C LYS A 161 -13.58 5.94 5.57
N LEU A 162 -13.81 7.03 4.83
CA LEU A 162 -12.96 8.20 4.90
C LEU A 162 -13.13 8.83 6.29
N CYS A 163 -12.03 9.18 6.93
CA CYS A 163 -11.99 9.71 8.30
C CYS A 163 -11.28 11.06 8.27
N LEU A 164 -11.86 12.06 8.94
CA LEU A 164 -11.23 13.34 9.22
C LEU A 164 -10.74 13.34 10.66
N PHE A 165 -9.45 13.47 10.89
CA PHE A 165 -8.83 13.54 12.20
C PHE A 165 -8.45 14.97 12.51
N THR A 166 -8.79 15.47 13.70
CA THR A 166 -8.31 16.78 14.17
C THR A 166 -7.37 16.58 15.34
N ASN A 167 -6.19 17.18 15.26
CA ASN A 167 -5.19 17.12 16.32
C ASN A 167 -5.52 18.12 17.45
N PRO A 168 -4.80 18.06 18.60
CA PRO A 168 -5.03 18.98 19.71
C PRO A 168 -4.79 20.47 19.39
N ASN A 169 -4.03 20.76 18.34
CA ASN A 169 -3.73 22.12 17.87
C ASN A 169 -4.79 22.64 16.88
N GLY A 170 -5.78 21.81 16.51
CA GLY A 170 -6.85 22.16 15.57
C GLY A 170 -6.55 21.82 14.10
N GLU A 171 -5.41 21.21 13.78
CA GLU A 171 -5.06 20.82 12.41
C GLU A 171 -5.80 19.54 12.01
N THR A 172 -6.26 19.49 10.75
CA THR A 172 -7.07 18.39 10.23
C THR A 172 -6.31 17.51 9.23
N PHE A 173 -6.54 16.20 9.30
CA PHE A 173 -5.90 15.20 8.45
C PHE A 173 -6.94 14.21 7.92
N GLU A 174 -6.91 13.93 6.63
CA GLU A 174 -7.80 12.94 6.02
C GLU A 174 -7.11 11.59 5.87
N ALA A 175 -7.78 10.51 6.30
CA ALA A 175 -7.31 9.16 6.01
C ALA A 175 -8.42 8.14 5.76
N ARG A 176 -8.14 7.16 4.89
CA ARG A 176 -9.04 6.02 4.68
C ARG A 176 -8.85 4.98 5.79
N GLY A 177 -9.81 4.94 6.71
CA GLY A 177 -9.83 4.04 7.85
C GLY A 177 -8.94 4.49 9.02
N LEU A 178 -9.18 3.90 10.19
CA LEU A 178 -8.56 4.33 11.45
C LEU A 178 -7.20 3.68 11.73
N ASN A 179 -6.96 2.46 11.25
CA ASN A 179 -5.83 1.62 11.70
C ASN A 179 -4.49 2.33 11.57
N TYR A 180 -4.25 2.84 10.37
CA TYR A 180 -2.96 3.38 10.02
C TYR A 180 -2.71 4.75 10.65
N PHE A 181 -3.68 5.66 10.56
CA PHE A 181 -3.58 6.98 11.18
C PHE A 181 -3.33 6.86 12.69
N CYS A 182 -4.00 5.90 13.33
CA CYS A 182 -3.79 5.63 14.75
C CYS A 182 -2.39 5.08 15.03
N GLU A 183 -1.87 4.17 14.20
CA GLU A 183 -0.50 3.63 14.40
C GLU A 183 0.57 4.71 14.25
N LEU A 184 0.47 5.58 13.24
CA LEU A 184 1.40 6.69 13.05
C LEU A 184 1.41 7.68 14.21
N ASN A 185 0.23 8.00 14.74
CA ASN A 185 0.07 9.01 15.78
C ASN A 185 0.05 8.43 17.19
N ASN A 186 0.42 7.15 17.34
CA ASN A 186 0.41 6.42 18.61
C ASN A 186 -0.94 6.53 19.36
N LEU A 187 -2.03 6.39 18.60
CA LEU A 187 -3.41 6.40 19.08
C LEU A 187 -3.95 4.97 19.16
N ASN A 188 -4.89 4.75 20.07
CA ASN A 188 -5.59 3.47 20.16
C ASN A 188 -6.72 3.44 19.13
N ASN A 189 -6.66 2.51 18.18
CA ASN A 189 -7.67 2.38 17.13
C ASN A 189 -9.10 2.22 17.67
N GLY A 190 -9.28 1.39 18.70
CA GLY A 190 -10.59 1.14 19.32
C GLY A 190 -11.15 2.39 19.99
N ALA A 191 -10.30 3.18 20.66
CA ALA A 191 -10.68 4.45 21.25
C ALA A 191 -11.10 5.47 20.18
N MET A 192 -10.32 5.60 19.11
CA MET A 192 -10.65 6.48 17.97
C MET A 192 -11.94 6.02 17.28
N ALA A 193 -12.15 4.73 17.11
CA ALA A 193 -13.40 4.18 16.57
C ALA A 193 -14.61 4.43 17.49
N ALA A 194 -14.40 4.46 18.80
CA ALA A 194 -15.43 4.83 19.77
C ALA A 194 -15.72 6.34 19.73
N ILE A 195 -14.72 7.18 19.49
CA ILE A 195 -14.90 8.63 19.30
C ILE A 195 -15.72 8.92 18.05
N ALA A 196 -15.35 8.31 16.91
CA ALA A 196 -16.08 8.47 15.66
C ALA A 196 -17.56 8.04 15.76
N ARG A 197 -17.89 7.19 16.73
CA ARG A 197 -19.27 6.72 17.02
C ARG A 197 -19.95 7.48 18.15
N GLY A 198 -19.26 8.41 18.81
CA GLY A 198 -19.76 9.12 19.99
C GLY A 198 -19.90 8.25 21.25
N THR A 199 -19.28 7.06 21.29
CA THR A 199 -19.41 6.09 22.39
C THR A 199 -18.18 6.04 23.30
N TYR A 200 -17.16 6.86 23.07
CA TYR A 200 -15.93 6.83 23.84
C TYR A 200 -16.15 7.38 25.27
N ARG A 201 -15.57 6.69 26.26
CA ARG A 201 -15.61 7.08 27.67
C ARG A 201 -14.20 7.25 28.22
N SER A 202 -14.03 8.29 29.03
CA SER A 202 -12.85 8.52 29.85
C SER A 202 -13.29 8.49 31.31
N GLY A 203 -12.95 7.41 32.02
CA GLY A 203 -13.55 7.11 33.31
C GLY A 203 -15.07 6.89 33.18
N THR A 204 -15.85 7.57 34.00
CA THR A 204 -17.32 7.46 34.01
C THR A 204 -18.00 8.36 32.97
N LYS A 205 -17.29 9.35 32.41
CA LYS A 205 -17.86 10.37 31.52
C LYS A 205 -17.63 10.02 30.04
N PHE A 206 -18.57 10.43 29.18
CA PHE A 206 -18.35 10.45 27.74
C PHE A 206 -17.29 11.50 27.39
N SER A 207 -16.42 11.17 26.44
CA SER A 207 -15.41 12.10 25.92
C SER A 207 -15.50 12.15 24.40
N LYS A 208 -15.37 13.36 23.84
CA LYS A 208 -15.32 13.60 22.39
C LYS A 208 -13.92 13.44 21.80
N PHE A 209 -12.90 13.24 22.64
CA PHE A 209 -11.50 13.18 22.22
C PHE A 209 -10.71 12.10 22.97
N TYR A 210 -9.61 11.63 22.36
CA TYR A 210 -8.64 10.68 22.91
C TYR A 210 -7.25 11.27 22.72
N LYS A 211 -6.52 11.50 23.83
CA LYS A 211 -5.23 12.22 23.79
C LYS A 211 -5.32 13.58 23.05
N GLY A 212 -6.46 14.26 23.15
CA GLY A 212 -6.76 15.52 22.46
C GLY A 212 -7.11 15.39 20.97
N TRP A 213 -7.08 14.18 20.39
CA TRP A 213 -7.49 13.93 19.01
C TRP A 213 -8.99 13.67 18.89
N THR A 214 -9.60 14.20 17.85
CA THR A 214 -10.97 13.84 17.41
C THR A 214 -10.92 13.10 16.08
N VAL A 215 -12.01 12.41 15.76
CA VAL A 215 -12.19 11.80 14.44
C VAL A 215 -13.65 11.75 14.06
N GLU A 216 -13.93 12.03 12.79
CA GLU A 216 -15.26 11.98 12.19
C GLU A 216 -15.22 11.12 10.92
N TYR A 217 -16.28 10.36 10.64
CA TYR A 217 -16.41 9.67 9.36
C TYR A 217 -17.00 10.62 8.32
N ILE A 218 -16.30 10.78 7.20
CA ILE A 218 -16.83 11.51 6.04
C ILE A 218 -17.68 10.55 5.23
N GLU A 219 -18.96 10.87 5.05
CA GLU A 219 -19.80 10.19 4.07
C GLU A 219 -19.37 10.65 2.68
N LEU A 220 -18.91 9.71 1.85
CA LEU A 220 -18.76 9.97 0.43
C LEU A 220 -20.17 10.15 -0.12
N GLN A 221 -20.54 11.38 -0.49
CA GLN A 221 -21.72 11.59 -1.32
C GLN A 221 -21.48 10.82 -2.62
N ASP A 222 -22.27 9.78 -2.84
CA ASP A 222 -22.35 9.12 -4.14
C ASP A 222 -22.91 10.15 -5.13
N ASP A 223 -22.02 10.87 -5.82
CA ASP A 223 -22.38 11.76 -6.91
C ASP A 223 -22.75 10.91 -8.15
N LYS A 224 -23.87 10.19 -8.03
CA LYS A 224 -24.52 9.41 -9.10
C LYS A 224 -25.65 10.20 -9.75
N THR A 225 -25.62 11.53 -9.71
CA THR A 225 -26.71 12.32 -10.26
C THR A 225 -26.21 13.57 -10.97
N LYS A 226 -25.56 13.39 -12.13
CA LYS A 226 -25.47 14.43 -13.18
C LYS A 226 -25.00 13.90 -14.54
N PHE A 227 -25.66 12.87 -15.05
CA PHE A 227 -25.80 12.67 -16.50
C PHE A 227 -27.25 12.26 -16.79
N ALA A 228 -28.16 13.21 -16.57
CA ALA A 228 -29.48 13.17 -17.17
C ALA A 228 -29.48 14.15 -18.34
N VAL A 229 -29.47 13.56 -19.55
CA VAL A 229 -30.18 14.00 -20.75
C VAL A 229 -30.16 15.51 -21.06
N LEU A 230 -29.39 15.87 -22.10
CA LEU A 230 -29.89 16.68 -23.21
C LEU A 230 -29.45 16.01 -24.52
#